data_AF-A0A7Z9UBG1-F1
#
_entry.id   AF-A0A7Z9UBG1-F1
#
_cell.length_a   1.000
_cell.length_b   1.000
_cell.length_c   1.000
_cell.angle_alpha   90.00
_cell.angle_beta   90.00
_cell.angle_gamma   90.00
#
_symmetry.space_group_name_H-M   'P 1'
#
loop_
_entity.id
_entity.type
_entity.pdbx_description
1 polymer ?
#
loop_
_entity_poly.entity_id
_entity_poly.type
_entity_poly.pdbx_seq_one_letter_code
_entity_poly.pdbx_strand_id
1 'polypeptide(L)'
;MTVIDNPLKVAEEQSLQPFLPMIYIAWAGGELRPGEIRTLRRKLEDLGTLDEDAQFLLETWLNPEAPPSAAQLKVLQRRLRDKVEGLENAQLASLADFGLALAQESGTAPEGVRKTLDEIQTALGAHGPEPVREHFLSVRQQTGGEVEHKDSGDFPTRAMQDFLEGPHADYYQRGRDLIAHPRFFHRYGESKEVMRERVVNWCMELAREGVSKIPWPKELGGEGNVGGFLAVAEIMGAFDGSLLIKFGVHIGLFAGSVYNLGTERHHEKYLPQAINFELPGCFAMTETGHGSNVRDIQTTATYDKETQEFIIHTPTPAARKDYIGNAALHAQMATWPNLSSRFSRGILTWLKVIRPLSTPLRPILNPSSSIEMEGMMAPSLLRMGTRKAWTP
;
A
#
# COMPACT_ATOMS: atom_id res chain seq x y z
N MET A 1 -26.40 24.33 1.86
CA MET A 1 -25.06 23.78 2.15
C MET A 1 -24.42 24.67 3.18
N THR A 2 -24.45 24.23 4.44
CA THR A 2 -23.72 24.86 5.54
C THR A 2 -22.22 24.73 5.29
N VAL A 3 -21.43 25.66 5.84
CA VAL A 3 -19.96 25.75 5.75
C VAL A 3 -19.25 24.39 6.03
N ILE A 4 -19.92 23.50 6.77
CA ILE A 4 -19.45 22.20 7.24
C ILE A 4 -19.22 21.17 6.10
N ASP A 5 -19.90 21.26 4.95
CA ASP A 5 -19.85 20.21 3.92
C ASP A 5 -18.81 20.44 2.81
N ASN A 6 -18.13 21.60 2.77
CA ASN A 6 -17.04 21.83 1.81
C ASN A 6 -15.70 22.00 2.54
N PRO A 7 -14.99 20.89 2.83
CA PRO A 7 -13.70 20.91 3.52
C PRO A 7 -12.58 21.61 2.73
N LEU A 8 -12.82 22.00 1.47
CA LEU A 8 -11.88 22.79 0.67
C LEU A 8 -11.99 24.30 0.90
N LYS A 9 -12.96 24.76 1.72
CA LYS A 9 -13.07 26.18 2.09
C LYS A 9 -11.80 26.73 2.74
N VAL A 10 -11.06 25.91 3.50
CA VAL A 10 -9.78 26.32 4.09
C VAL A 10 -8.79 26.81 3.03
N ALA A 11 -8.81 26.21 1.84
CA ALA A 11 -7.90 26.53 0.75
C ALA A 11 -8.37 27.74 -0.08
N GLU A 12 -9.59 28.22 0.16
CA GLU A 12 -10.21 29.38 -0.49
C GLU A 12 -10.18 30.61 0.42
N GLU A 13 -10.02 30.40 1.73
CA GLU A 13 -9.93 31.44 2.73
C GLU A 13 -8.64 32.25 2.56
N GLN A 14 -8.78 33.55 2.30
CA GLN A 14 -7.66 34.45 1.96
C GLN A 14 -6.76 34.70 3.16
N SER A 15 -7.34 34.78 4.36
CA SER A 15 -6.60 35.00 5.61
C SER A 15 -5.72 33.80 6.00
N LEU A 16 -6.06 32.59 5.51
CA LEU A 16 -5.32 31.36 5.80
C LEU A 16 -4.25 31.01 4.77
N GLN A 17 -4.26 31.63 3.58
CA GLN A 17 -3.29 31.35 2.50
C GLN A 17 -1.83 31.25 2.98
N PRO A 18 -1.31 32.16 3.84
CA PRO A 18 0.09 32.10 4.28
C PRO A 18 0.44 30.84 5.06
N PHE A 19 -0.55 30.22 5.72
CA PHE A 19 -0.35 29.11 6.65
C PHE A 19 -0.63 27.75 6.02
N LEU A 20 -1.25 27.71 4.84
CA LEU A 20 -1.60 26.46 4.16
C LEU A 20 -0.42 25.49 3.94
N PRO A 21 0.80 25.95 3.56
CA PRO A 21 1.95 25.04 3.45
C PRO A 21 2.29 24.35 4.78
N MET A 22 2.21 25.08 5.89
CA MET A 22 2.53 24.55 7.22
C MET A 22 1.42 23.63 7.74
N ILE A 23 0.15 23.97 7.50
CA ILE A 23 -1.00 23.11 7.82
C ILE A 23 -0.90 21.78 7.06
N TYR A 24 -0.49 21.82 5.79
CA TYR A 24 -0.24 20.60 5.02
C TYR A 24 0.90 19.77 5.61
N ILE A 25 2.07 20.40 5.87
CA ILE A 25 3.25 19.69 6.40
C ILE A 25 2.98 19.07 7.76
N ALA A 26 2.19 19.74 8.59
CA ALA A 26 1.73 19.20 9.85
C ALA A 26 1.13 17.79 9.61
N TRP A 27 0.19 17.66 8.67
CA TRP A 27 -0.48 16.38 8.41
C TRP A 27 0.27 15.43 7.46
N ALA A 28 1.30 15.89 6.74
CA ALA A 28 1.98 15.10 5.72
C ALA A 28 2.61 13.81 6.28
N GLY A 29 3.04 13.83 7.55
CA GLY A 29 3.56 12.67 8.27
C GLY A 29 2.49 11.72 8.84
N GLY A 30 1.20 12.05 8.74
CA GLY A 30 0.08 11.22 9.22
C GLY A 30 -0.18 11.27 10.72
N GLU A 31 0.71 11.85 11.53
CA GLU A 31 0.53 12.04 12.97
C GLU A 31 0.94 13.46 13.37
N LEU A 32 0.00 14.25 13.93
CA LEU A 32 0.31 15.55 14.54
C LEU A 32 0.58 15.37 16.03
N ARG A 33 1.73 15.84 16.52
CA ARG A 33 1.99 15.78 17.97
C ARG A 33 1.13 16.82 18.68
N PRO A 34 0.53 16.51 19.84
CA PRO A 34 -0.26 17.49 20.61
C PRO A 34 0.47 18.80 20.93
N GLY A 35 1.81 18.79 21.03
CA GLY A 35 2.63 19.99 21.22
C GLY A 35 2.73 20.89 19.99
N GLU A 36 2.74 20.32 18.80
CA GLU A 36 2.77 21.04 17.52
C GLU A 36 1.42 21.73 17.29
N ILE A 37 0.31 21.03 17.52
CA ILE A 37 -1.05 21.57 17.45
C ILE A 37 -1.20 22.80 18.34
N ARG A 38 -0.81 22.69 19.62
CA ARG A 38 -0.92 23.80 20.57
C ARG A 38 -0.08 25.00 20.16
N THR A 39 1.09 24.76 19.58
CA THR A 39 1.97 25.83 19.13
C THR A 39 1.39 26.53 17.91
N LEU A 40 0.94 25.77 16.90
CA LEU A 40 0.23 26.28 15.73
C LEU A 40 -0.98 27.14 16.13
N ARG A 41 -1.87 26.61 16.97
CA ARG A 41 -3.08 27.33 17.40
C ARG A 41 -2.76 28.64 18.12
N ARG A 42 -1.92 28.58 19.16
CA ARG A 42 -1.55 29.77 19.94
C ARG A 42 -0.91 30.85 19.05
N LYS A 43 -0.02 30.45 18.13
CA LYS A 43 0.67 31.41 17.26
C LYS A 43 -0.23 32.04 16.22
N LEU A 44 -1.29 31.35 15.81
CA LEU A 44 -2.31 31.89 14.91
C LEU A 44 -3.30 32.78 15.66
N GLU A 45 -3.64 32.45 16.92
CA GLU A 45 -4.43 33.30 17.83
C GLU A 45 -3.70 34.62 18.15
N ASP A 46 -2.39 34.57 18.42
CA ASP A 46 -1.54 35.74 18.71
C ASP A 46 -1.48 36.75 17.54
N LEU A 47 -1.80 36.32 16.32
CA LEU A 47 -1.81 37.17 15.12
C LEU A 47 -3.02 38.12 15.06
N GLY A 48 -4.08 37.85 15.85
CA GLY A 48 -5.23 38.74 16.04
C GLY A 48 -6.03 39.14 14.80
N THR A 49 -5.90 38.40 13.69
CA THR A 49 -6.31 38.85 12.34
C THR A 49 -7.16 37.84 11.57
N LEU A 50 -7.50 36.69 12.15
CA LEU A 50 -8.43 35.74 11.57
C LEU A 50 -9.86 36.12 11.98
N ASP A 51 -10.78 36.14 11.01
CA ASP A 51 -12.21 36.24 11.32
C ASP A 51 -12.76 34.91 11.87
N GLU A 52 -14.01 34.92 12.33
CA GLU A 52 -14.65 33.76 12.94
C GLU A 52 -14.70 32.54 12.00
N ASP A 53 -14.86 32.77 10.68
CA ASP A 53 -14.93 31.72 9.67
C ASP A 53 -13.55 31.07 9.46
N ALA A 54 -12.50 31.88 9.34
CA ALA A 54 -11.13 31.41 9.21
C ALA A 54 -10.65 30.66 10.45
N GLN A 55 -11.02 31.15 11.64
CA GLN A 55 -10.72 30.47 12.90
C GLN A 55 -11.42 29.11 12.97
N PHE A 56 -12.70 29.03 12.62
CA PHE A 56 -13.45 27.78 12.59
C PHE A 56 -12.84 26.75 11.62
N LEU A 57 -12.45 27.19 10.42
CA LEU A 57 -11.81 26.32 9.42
C LEU A 57 -10.46 25.78 9.90
N LEU A 58 -9.66 26.63 10.55
CA LEU A 58 -8.37 26.26 11.12
C LEU A 58 -8.54 25.25 12.28
N GLU A 59 -9.48 25.49 13.19
CA GLU A 59 -9.78 24.58 14.30
C GLU A 59 -10.22 23.21 13.80
N THR A 60 -11.04 23.19 12.74
CA THR A 60 -11.48 21.96 12.07
C THR A 60 -10.30 21.19 11.49
N TRP A 61 -9.41 21.88 10.78
CA TRP A 61 -8.25 21.26 10.13
C TRP A 61 -7.12 20.86 11.08
N LEU A 62 -7.01 21.48 12.25
CA LEU A 62 -6.03 21.15 13.28
C LEU A 62 -6.59 20.23 14.38
N ASN A 63 -7.74 19.58 14.15
CA ASN A 63 -8.34 18.66 15.12
C ASN A 63 -7.71 17.25 15.02
N PRO A 64 -6.97 16.78 16.06
CA PRO A 64 -6.37 15.45 16.05
C PRO A 64 -7.40 14.31 16.05
N GLU A 65 -8.58 14.55 16.61
CA GLU A 65 -9.67 13.56 16.67
C GLU A 65 -10.45 13.46 15.35
N ALA A 66 -10.27 14.44 14.45
CA ALA A 66 -10.92 14.51 13.15
C ALA A 66 -9.93 15.01 12.08
N PRO A 67 -8.87 14.24 11.78
CA PRO A 67 -7.85 14.65 10.82
C PRO A 67 -8.43 14.80 9.41
N PRO A 68 -7.84 15.66 8.56
CA PRO A 68 -8.22 15.72 7.16
C PRO A 68 -7.92 14.38 6.48
N SER A 69 -8.88 13.91 5.68
CA SER A 69 -8.74 12.73 4.83
C SER A 69 -7.59 12.90 3.84
N ALA A 70 -7.01 11.77 3.42
CA ALA A 70 -5.96 11.76 2.38
C ALA A 70 -6.39 12.45 1.07
N ALA A 71 -7.68 12.41 0.73
CA ALA A 71 -8.22 13.10 -0.45
C ALA A 71 -8.16 14.63 -0.27
N GLN A 72 -8.57 15.15 0.90
CA GLN A 72 -8.50 16.59 1.21
C GLN A 72 -7.06 17.08 1.21
N LEU A 73 -6.14 16.35 1.85
CA LEU A 73 -4.71 16.69 1.85
C LEU A 73 -4.11 16.68 0.43
N LYS A 74 -4.47 15.71 -0.40
CA LYS A 74 -3.99 15.63 -1.78
C LYS A 74 -4.49 16.79 -2.64
N VAL A 75 -5.74 17.24 -2.43
CA VAL A 75 -6.27 18.43 -3.12
C VAL A 75 -5.56 19.70 -2.66
N LEU A 76 -5.36 19.87 -1.34
CA LEU A 76 -4.60 21.01 -0.81
C LEU A 76 -3.17 21.03 -1.38
N GLN A 77 -2.48 19.89 -1.37
CA GLN A 77 -1.14 19.76 -1.94
C GLN A 77 -1.12 20.15 -3.42
N ARG A 78 -2.11 19.71 -4.21
CA ARG A 78 -2.20 20.07 -5.63
C ARG A 78 -2.35 21.57 -5.83
N ARG A 79 -3.23 22.24 -5.08
CA ARG A 79 -3.39 23.70 -5.16
C ARG A 79 -2.10 24.45 -4.80
N LEU A 80 -1.40 23.99 -3.76
CA LEU A 80 -0.10 24.57 -3.39
C LEU A 80 0.96 24.35 -4.47
N ARG A 81 0.97 23.17 -5.12
CA ARG A 81 1.86 22.89 -6.26
C ARG A 81 1.62 23.82 -7.43
N ASP A 82 0.35 24.06 -7.79
CA ASP A 82 0.00 24.96 -8.89
C ASP A 82 0.52 26.39 -8.65
N LYS A 83 0.57 26.83 -7.38
CA LYS A 83 1.11 28.15 -7.00
C LYS A 83 2.64 28.23 -7.03
N VAL A 84 3.34 27.11 -6.88
CA VAL A 84 4.82 27.08 -6.90
C VAL A 84 5.37 27.42 -8.30
N GLU A 85 4.64 27.13 -9.38
CA GLU A 85 5.07 27.41 -10.75
C GLU A 85 5.34 28.90 -11.04
N GLY A 86 4.73 29.81 -10.29
CA GLY A 86 4.89 31.26 -10.45
C GLY A 86 5.91 31.93 -9.52
N LEU A 87 6.64 31.15 -8.70
CA LEU A 87 7.48 31.69 -7.63
C LEU A 87 8.98 31.54 -7.92
N GLU A 88 9.77 32.52 -7.49
CA GLU A 88 11.22 32.50 -7.59
C GLU A 88 11.87 31.60 -6.53
N ASN A 89 13.11 31.15 -6.79
CA ASN A 89 13.86 30.29 -5.86
C ASN A 89 13.99 30.89 -4.44
N ALA A 90 14.09 32.22 -4.31
CA ALA A 90 14.16 32.90 -3.02
C ALA A 90 12.85 32.76 -2.22
N GLN A 91 11.71 32.74 -2.91
CA GLN A 91 10.38 32.57 -2.31
C GLN A 91 10.11 31.10 -1.93
N LEU A 92 10.95 30.17 -2.37
CA LEU A 92 10.85 28.74 -2.10
C LEU A 92 11.98 28.23 -1.19
N ALA A 93 12.76 29.14 -0.60
CA ALA A 93 13.91 28.80 0.23
C ALA A 93 13.53 28.18 1.59
N SER A 94 12.29 28.39 2.04
CA SER A 94 11.71 27.76 3.24
C SER A 94 10.18 27.79 3.20
N LEU A 95 9.52 27.08 4.12
CA LEU A 95 8.05 27.15 4.26
C LEU A 95 7.57 28.55 4.64
N ALA A 96 8.36 29.28 5.42
CA ALA A 96 8.06 30.66 5.78
C ALA A 96 8.20 31.62 4.59
N ASP A 97 9.18 31.41 3.72
CA ASP A 97 9.31 32.18 2.47
C ASP A 97 8.14 31.88 1.54
N PHE A 98 7.75 30.61 1.42
CA PHE A 98 6.63 30.21 0.58
C PHE A 98 5.30 30.78 1.11
N GLY A 99 5.04 30.65 2.41
CA GLY A 99 3.87 31.25 3.04
C GLY A 99 3.82 32.77 2.89
N LEU A 100 4.97 33.45 2.96
CA LEU A 100 5.03 34.90 2.75
C LEU A 100 4.73 35.29 1.29
N ALA A 101 5.18 34.51 0.32
CA ALA A 101 4.84 34.72 -1.09
C ALA A 101 3.32 34.57 -1.32
N LEU A 102 2.69 33.58 -0.67
CA LEU A 102 1.24 33.41 -0.71
C LEU A 102 0.50 34.60 -0.10
N ALA A 103 1.01 35.15 1.02
CA ALA A 103 0.46 36.34 1.67
C ALA A 103 0.47 37.59 0.76
N GLN A 104 1.55 37.75 -0.02
CA GLN A 104 1.71 38.84 -0.97
C GLN A 104 0.74 38.71 -2.15
N GLU A 105 0.54 37.49 -2.66
CA GLU A 105 -0.40 37.19 -3.74
C GLU A 105 -1.87 37.40 -3.31
N SER A 106 -2.23 37.01 -2.09
CA SER A 106 -3.59 37.15 -1.56
C SER A 106 -3.96 38.56 -1.09
N GLY A 107 -3.00 39.50 -1.08
CA GLY A 107 -3.21 40.86 -0.57
C GLY A 107 -3.36 40.95 0.95
N THR A 108 -3.11 39.84 1.66
CA THR A 108 -3.21 39.71 3.12
C THR A 108 -1.82 39.46 3.70
N ALA A 109 -1.03 40.52 3.83
CA ALA A 109 0.23 40.48 4.60
C ALA A 109 0.08 41.24 5.93
N PRO A 110 -0.65 40.68 6.93
CA PRO A 110 -0.71 41.31 8.25
C PRO A 110 0.67 41.59 8.85
N GLU A 111 0.74 42.64 9.66
CA GLU A 111 1.96 43.00 10.38
C GLU A 111 2.35 41.84 11.31
N GLY A 112 3.59 41.35 11.20
CA GLY A 112 4.09 40.24 12.00
C GLY A 112 3.88 38.83 11.42
N VAL A 113 3.20 38.66 10.28
CA VAL A 113 3.02 37.33 9.63
C VAL A 113 4.33 36.58 9.44
N ARG A 114 5.40 37.27 9.02
CA ARG A 114 6.71 36.65 8.83
C ARG A 114 7.21 35.97 10.10
N LYS A 115 7.14 36.68 11.23
CA LYS A 115 7.58 36.16 12.53
C LYS A 115 6.79 34.91 12.91
N THR A 116 5.47 34.94 12.72
CA THR A 116 4.60 33.80 13.01
C THR A 116 4.90 32.60 12.12
N LEU A 117 5.15 32.82 10.82
CA LEU A 117 5.57 31.77 9.89
C LEU A 117 6.90 31.13 10.32
N ASP A 118 7.91 31.93 10.67
CA ASP A 118 9.21 31.41 11.13
C ASP A 118 9.06 30.59 12.43
N GLU A 119 8.23 31.04 13.37
CA GLU A 119 7.95 30.35 14.64
C GLU A 119 7.22 29.01 14.42
N ILE A 120 6.21 28.97 13.53
CA ILE A 120 5.49 27.74 13.19
C ILE A 120 6.40 26.75 12.47
N GLN A 121 7.18 27.22 11.49
CA GLN A 121 8.15 26.40 10.78
C GLN A 121 9.13 25.72 11.75
N THR A 122 9.62 26.49 12.73
CA THR A 122 10.52 25.99 13.77
C THR A 122 9.83 24.95 14.66
N ALA A 123 8.57 25.17 15.03
CA ALA A 123 7.79 24.23 15.83
C ALA A 123 7.57 22.88 15.10
N LEU A 124 7.44 22.92 13.77
CA LEU A 124 7.32 21.73 12.92
C LEU A 124 8.66 21.05 12.60
N GLY A 125 9.80 21.65 12.99
CA GLY A 125 11.13 21.15 12.64
C GLY A 125 11.43 21.18 11.14
N ALA A 126 10.66 21.96 10.37
CA ALA A 126 10.65 21.94 8.90
C ALA A 126 11.50 23.08 8.32
N HIS A 127 12.81 23.05 8.58
CA HIS A 127 13.74 24.11 8.16
C HIS A 127 14.29 23.91 6.74
N GLY A 128 14.67 25.03 6.12
CA GLY A 128 15.31 25.04 4.81
C GLY A 128 14.36 24.69 3.66
N PRO A 129 14.89 24.44 2.46
CA PRO A 129 14.08 24.28 1.24
C PRO A 129 13.49 22.87 1.09
N GLU A 130 13.97 21.88 1.85
CA GLU A 130 13.60 20.48 1.66
C GLU A 130 12.11 20.19 1.83
N PRO A 131 11.40 20.72 2.84
CA PRO A 131 9.95 20.51 2.96
C PRO A 131 9.17 21.05 1.75
N VAL A 132 9.64 22.16 1.16
CA VAL A 132 9.02 22.73 -0.04
C VAL A 132 9.33 21.86 -1.26
N ARG A 133 10.59 21.41 -1.39
CA ARG A 133 11.04 20.52 -2.46
C ARG A 133 10.27 19.20 -2.47
N GLU A 134 10.31 18.47 -1.36
CA GLU A 134 9.75 17.13 -1.26
C GLU A 134 8.24 17.10 -1.47
N HIS A 135 7.52 18.10 -0.97
CA HIS A 135 6.06 18.08 -0.96
C HIS A 135 5.40 18.92 -2.05
N PHE A 136 6.03 20.00 -2.53
CA PHE A 136 5.41 20.94 -3.45
C PHE A 136 6.16 21.14 -4.77
N LEU A 137 7.41 20.72 -4.89
CA LEU A 137 8.09 20.74 -6.19
C LEU A 137 7.91 19.38 -6.88
N SER A 138 7.58 19.42 -8.17
CA SER A 138 7.68 18.23 -9.01
C SER A 138 9.14 17.77 -9.11
N VAL A 139 9.38 16.49 -9.41
CA VAL A 139 10.74 15.95 -9.68
C VAL A 139 11.50 16.80 -10.72
N ARG A 140 10.76 17.37 -11.68
CA ARG A 140 11.29 18.28 -12.71
C ARG A 140 11.74 19.62 -12.13
N GLN A 141 11.02 20.19 -11.17
CA GLN A 141 11.38 21.46 -10.53
C GLN A 141 12.43 21.30 -9.43
N GLN A 142 12.49 20.14 -8.76
CA GLN A 142 13.51 19.83 -7.74
C GLN A 142 14.94 19.77 -8.33
N THR A 143 15.07 19.40 -9.61
CA THR A 143 16.36 19.22 -10.29
C THR A 143 16.91 20.49 -10.94
N GLY A 144 16.23 21.63 -10.78
CA GLY A 144 16.79 22.97 -11.02
C GLY A 144 17.15 23.31 -12.47
N GLY A 145 16.59 22.59 -13.45
CA GLY A 145 16.82 22.88 -14.86
C GLY A 145 15.51 22.89 -15.64
N GLU A 146 15.28 23.94 -16.42
CA GLU A 146 14.49 23.82 -17.64
C GLU A 146 15.20 22.81 -18.54
N VAL A 147 14.89 21.53 -18.36
CA VAL A 147 15.19 20.54 -19.39
C VAL A 147 14.26 20.89 -20.54
N GLU A 148 14.79 21.55 -21.56
CA GLU A 148 14.20 21.54 -22.90
C GLU A 148 14.01 20.05 -23.24
N HIS A 149 12.76 19.59 -23.19
CA HIS A 149 12.42 18.29 -23.76
C HIS A 149 12.57 18.44 -25.27
N LYS A 150 13.74 18.08 -25.80
CA LYS A 150 13.78 17.71 -27.20
C LYS A 150 12.86 16.50 -27.35
N ASP A 151 11.81 16.65 -28.15
CA ASP A 151 10.90 15.56 -28.53
C ASP A 151 11.64 14.39 -29.24
N SER A 152 12.91 14.58 -29.58
CA SER A 152 13.82 13.55 -30.08
C SER A 152 15.13 13.54 -29.29
N GLY A 153 15.42 12.42 -28.62
CA GLY A 153 16.76 12.17 -28.12
C GLY A 153 17.75 11.97 -29.27
N ASP A 154 19.05 12.11 -29.00
CA ASP A 154 20.12 11.90 -29.99
C ASP A 154 20.29 10.41 -30.39
N PHE A 155 19.36 9.55 -29.97
CA PHE A 155 19.35 8.12 -30.26
C PHE A 155 17.92 7.61 -30.53
N PRO A 156 17.77 6.50 -31.28
CA PRO A 156 16.45 5.90 -31.52
C PRO A 156 15.88 5.32 -30.21
N THR A 157 14.87 5.98 -29.64
CA THR A 157 14.23 5.59 -28.37
C THR A 157 13.66 4.18 -28.42
N ARG A 158 13.11 3.76 -29.56
CA ARG A 158 12.61 2.39 -29.76
C ARG A 158 13.73 1.35 -29.64
N ALA A 159 14.91 1.62 -30.22
CA ALA A 159 16.04 0.70 -30.12
C ALA A 159 16.55 0.59 -28.68
N MET A 160 16.54 1.68 -27.91
CA MET A 160 16.86 1.65 -26.48
C MET A 160 15.82 0.84 -25.69
N GLN A 161 14.53 1.02 -25.98
CA GLN A 161 13.47 0.23 -25.36
C GLN A 161 13.64 -1.26 -25.65
N ASP A 162 13.85 -1.64 -26.91
CA ASP A 162 14.06 -3.04 -27.30
C ASP A 162 15.32 -3.62 -26.63
N PHE A 163 16.37 -2.82 -26.44
CA PHE A 163 17.57 -3.21 -25.70
C PHE A 163 17.30 -3.46 -24.20
N LEU A 164 16.55 -2.57 -23.55
CA LEU A 164 16.21 -2.69 -22.12
C LEU A 164 15.24 -3.85 -21.84
N GLU A 165 14.26 -4.05 -22.71
CA GLU A 165 13.27 -5.12 -22.59
C GLU A 165 13.82 -6.50 -22.99
N GLY A 166 14.85 -6.50 -23.84
CA GLY A 166 15.58 -7.68 -24.26
C GLY A 166 14.67 -8.80 -24.78
N PRO A 167 14.86 -10.06 -24.33
CA PRO A 167 14.11 -11.20 -24.85
C PRO A 167 12.64 -11.27 -24.40
N HIS A 168 12.17 -10.31 -23.59
CA HIS A 168 10.81 -10.30 -23.03
C HIS A 168 9.99 -9.08 -23.47
N ALA A 169 10.40 -8.39 -24.53
CA ALA A 169 9.72 -7.21 -25.08
C ALA A 169 8.23 -7.45 -25.40
N ASP A 170 7.88 -8.64 -25.86
CA ASP A 170 6.51 -9.08 -26.09
C ASP A 170 5.69 -9.15 -24.79
N TYR A 171 6.28 -9.60 -23.68
CA TYR A 171 5.62 -9.61 -22.37
C TYR A 171 5.51 -8.22 -21.75
N TYR A 172 6.52 -7.37 -21.89
CA TYR A 172 6.40 -5.96 -21.52
C TYR A 172 5.26 -5.28 -22.28
N GLN A 173 5.17 -5.50 -23.60
CA GLN A 173 4.08 -4.97 -24.40
C GLN A 173 2.72 -5.54 -23.97
N ARG A 174 2.61 -6.85 -23.76
CA ARG A 174 1.40 -7.49 -23.22
C ARG A 174 0.96 -6.86 -21.90
N GLY A 175 1.90 -6.60 -21.00
CA GLY A 175 1.63 -5.91 -19.74
C GLY A 175 1.03 -4.52 -19.95
N ARG A 176 1.60 -3.73 -20.88
CA ARG A 176 1.11 -2.39 -21.22
C ARG A 176 -0.30 -2.43 -21.79
N ASP A 177 -0.55 -3.35 -22.71
CA ASP A 177 -1.86 -3.51 -23.36
C ASP A 177 -2.94 -3.88 -22.34
N LEU A 178 -2.61 -4.77 -21.38
CA LEU A 178 -3.52 -5.15 -20.30
C LEU A 178 -3.89 -3.95 -19.41
N ILE A 179 -2.89 -3.22 -18.89
CA ILE A 179 -3.15 -2.09 -17.98
C ILE A 179 -3.80 -0.89 -18.69
N ALA A 180 -3.65 -0.78 -20.02
CA ALA A 180 -4.30 0.25 -20.82
C ALA A 180 -5.81 0.02 -20.98
N HIS A 181 -6.31 -1.19 -20.73
CA HIS A 181 -7.74 -1.49 -20.82
C HIS A 181 -8.53 -0.70 -19.74
N PRO A 182 -9.71 -0.12 -20.05
CA PRO A 182 -10.53 0.64 -19.09
C PRO A 182 -10.90 -0.06 -17.78
N ARG A 183 -10.71 -1.39 -17.70
CA ARG A 183 -10.98 -2.18 -16.48
C ARG A 183 -9.90 -1.95 -15.41
N PHE A 184 -8.71 -1.52 -15.83
CA PHE A 184 -7.58 -1.16 -14.98
C PHE A 184 -7.47 0.35 -14.73
N PHE A 185 -8.49 1.15 -15.05
CA PHE A 185 -8.41 2.58 -14.77
C PHE A 185 -8.47 2.88 -13.27
N HIS A 186 -7.51 3.70 -12.81
CA HIS A 186 -7.50 4.26 -11.48
C HIS A 186 -8.72 5.16 -11.25
N ARG A 187 -9.33 5.04 -10.08
CA ARG A 187 -10.38 5.96 -9.60
C ARG A 187 -9.90 6.60 -8.31
N TYR A 188 -9.71 7.92 -8.36
CA TYR A 188 -9.24 8.67 -7.20
C TYR A 188 -10.41 9.03 -6.28
N GLY A 189 -10.14 9.11 -4.98
CA GLY A 189 -11.13 9.48 -3.95
C GLY A 189 -11.97 8.31 -3.41
N GLU A 190 -11.69 7.07 -3.83
CA GLU A 190 -12.33 5.88 -3.27
C GLU A 190 -11.78 5.53 -1.87
N SER A 191 -12.59 4.88 -1.04
CA SER A 191 -12.14 4.38 0.26
C SER A 191 -11.14 3.23 0.10
N LYS A 192 -10.38 2.96 1.16
CA LYS A 192 -9.45 1.83 1.24
C LYS A 192 -10.15 0.48 0.99
N GLU A 193 -11.37 0.31 1.47
CA GLU A 193 -12.17 -0.91 1.32
C GLU A 193 -12.54 -1.12 -0.16
N VAL A 194 -12.98 -0.07 -0.85
CA VAL A 194 -13.29 -0.13 -2.29
C VAL A 194 -12.02 -0.45 -3.09
N MET A 195 -10.89 0.18 -2.74
CA MET A 195 -9.61 -0.11 -3.37
C MET A 195 -9.19 -1.58 -3.18
N ARG A 196 -9.34 -2.15 -1.98
CA ARG A 196 -9.02 -3.56 -1.72
C ARG A 196 -9.80 -4.53 -2.60
N GLU A 197 -11.10 -4.27 -2.78
CA GLU A 197 -11.97 -5.06 -3.67
C GLU A 197 -11.58 -4.86 -5.14
N ARG A 198 -11.24 -3.63 -5.54
CA ARG A 198 -10.76 -3.34 -6.89
C ARG A 198 -9.49 -4.11 -7.21
N VAL A 199 -8.51 -4.11 -6.31
CA VAL A 199 -7.23 -4.79 -6.53
C VAL A 199 -7.41 -6.32 -6.59
N VAL A 200 -8.30 -6.92 -5.80
CA VAL A 200 -8.57 -8.37 -5.95
C VAL A 200 -9.23 -8.68 -7.30
N ASN A 201 -10.14 -7.83 -7.77
CA ASN A 201 -10.76 -8.00 -9.08
C ASN A 201 -9.73 -7.89 -10.20
N TRP A 202 -8.79 -6.93 -10.12
CA TRP A 202 -7.66 -6.85 -11.06
C TRP A 202 -6.81 -8.12 -11.06
N CYS A 203 -6.52 -8.71 -9.90
CA CYS A 203 -5.83 -10.01 -9.85
C CYS A 203 -6.61 -11.11 -10.59
N MET A 204 -7.93 -11.17 -10.43
CA MET A 204 -8.78 -12.15 -11.14
C MET A 204 -8.79 -11.89 -12.65
N GLU A 205 -8.85 -10.63 -13.08
CA GLU A 205 -8.75 -10.25 -14.49
C GLU A 205 -7.40 -10.69 -15.08
N LEU A 206 -6.28 -10.41 -14.41
CA LEU A 206 -4.96 -10.86 -14.85
C LEU A 206 -4.87 -12.39 -14.96
N ALA A 207 -5.49 -13.12 -14.02
CA ALA A 207 -5.55 -14.58 -14.09
C ALA A 207 -6.40 -15.08 -15.27
N ARG A 208 -7.55 -14.44 -15.55
CA ARG A 208 -8.40 -14.74 -16.72
C ARG A 208 -7.66 -14.50 -18.04
N GLU A 209 -6.87 -13.43 -18.12
CA GLU A 209 -6.02 -13.10 -19.28
C GLU A 209 -4.76 -13.99 -19.35
N GLY A 210 -4.64 -14.99 -18.47
CA GLY A 210 -3.59 -16.00 -18.49
C GLY A 210 -2.25 -15.56 -17.91
N VAL A 211 -2.16 -14.36 -17.29
CA VAL A 211 -0.89 -13.84 -16.76
C VAL A 211 -0.34 -14.73 -15.64
N SER A 212 -1.22 -15.29 -14.81
CA SER A 212 -0.85 -16.22 -13.74
C SER A 212 -0.28 -17.53 -14.26
N LYS A 213 -0.50 -17.91 -15.52
CA LYS A 213 -0.04 -19.16 -16.14
C LYS A 213 1.37 -19.07 -16.71
N ILE A 214 1.82 -17.86 -17.04
CA ILE A 214 3.12 -17.59 -17.69
C ILE A 214 4.30 -18.31 -16.99
N PRO A 215 4.49 -18.21 -15.65
CA PRO A 215 5.69 -18.76 -15.02
C PRO A 215 5.67 -20.28 -14.85
N TRP A 216 4.54 -20.95 -15.02
CA TRP A 216 4.38 -22.37 -14.70
C TRP A 216 4.77 -23.28 -15.86
N PRO A 217 5.29 -24.50 -15.59
CA PRO A 217 5.56 -25.48 -16.63
C PRO A 217 4.34 -25.82 -17.48
N LYS A 218 4.59 -26.34 -18.69
CA LYS A 218 3.54 -26.69 -19.65
C LYS A 218 2.62 -27.79 -19.13
N GLU A 219 3.13 -28.68 -18.29
CA GLU A 219 2.40 -29.76 -17.65
C GLU A 219 1.31 -29.24 -16.70
N LEU A 220 1.48 -28.01 -16.18
CA LEU A 220 0.48 -27.30 -15.37
C LEU A 220 -0.36 -26.31 -16.19
N GLY A 221 -0.27 -26.37 -17.53
CA GLY A 221 -0.98 -25.47 -18.44
C GLY A 221 -0.37 -24.08 -18.54
N GLY A 222 0.90 -23.93 -18.18
CA GLY A 222 1.65 -22.67 -18.27
C GLY A 222 2.62 -22.58 -19.46
N GLU A 223 3.42 -21.51 -19.47
CA GLU A 223 4.37 -21.22 -20.57
C GLU A 223 5.82 -21.57 -20.20
N GLY A 224 6.11 -21.81 -18.93
CA GLY A 224 7.45 -22.08 -18.39
C GLY A 224 8.36 -20.84 -18.41
N ASN A 225 7.79 -19.64 -18.47
CA ASN A 225 8.52 -18.41 -18.75
C ASN A 225 8.52 -17.45 -17.54
N VAL A 226 9.33 -17.75 -16.53
CA VAL A 226 9.45 -16.89 -15.35
C VAL A 226 9.88 -15.46 -15.71
N GLY A 227 10.78 -15.30 -16.69
CA GLY A 227 11.24 -13.98 -17.16
C GLY A 227 10.12 -13.15 -17.78
N GLY A 228 9.28 -13.77 -18.61
CA GLY A 228 8.08 -13.14 -19.17
C GLY A 228 7.09 -12.71 -18.08
N PHE A 229 6.89 -13.53 -17.04
CA PHE A 229 6.06 -13.14 -15.89
C PHE A 229 6.62 -11.92 -15.15
N LEU A 230 7.94 -11.87 -14.92
CA LEU A 230 8.60 -10.73 -14.27
C LEU A 230 8.50 -9.45 -15.11
N ALA A 231 8.60 -9.56 -16.44
CA ALA A 231 8.39 -8.43 -17.35
C ALA A 231 6.97 -7.85 -17.23
N VAL A 232 5.93 -8.70 -17.19
CA VAL A 232 4.56 -8.21 -16.92
C VAL A 232 4.44 -7.61 -15.52
N ALA A 233 5.07 -8.23 -14.51
CA ALA A 233 5.02 -7.77 -13.13
C ALA A 233 5.67 -6.38 -12.95
N GLU A 234 6.73 -6.05 -13.69
CA GLU A 234 7.32 -4.72 -13.68
C GLU A 234 6.33 -3.66 -14.17
N ILE A 235 5.59 -3.96 -15.25
CA ILE A 235 4.52 -3.08 -15.74
C ILE A 235 3.38 -2.97 -14.71
N MET A 236 3.03 -4.06 -14.01
CA MET A 236 2.08 -3.97 -12.89
C MET A 236 2.59 -3.03 -11.80
N GLY A 237 3.88 -3.09 -11.45
CA GLY A 237 4.48 -2.22 -10.44
C GLY A 237 4.49 -0.76 -10.83
N ALA A 238 4.77 -0.46 -12.11
CA ALA A 238 4.68 0.89 -12.66
C ALA A 238 3.24 1.43 -12.65
N PHE A 239 2.25 0.55 -12.78
CA PHE A 239 0.83 0.89 -12.76
C PHE A 239 0.26 1.05 -11.34
N ASP A 240 0.44 0.05 -10.48
CA ASP A 240 -0.07 0.00 -9.11
C ASP A 240 0.72 -1.00 -8.23
N GLY A 241 1.37 -0.49 -7.19
CA GLY A 241 2.14 -1.32 -6.26
C GLY A 241 1.29 -2.31 -5.45
N SER A 242 0.02 -1.98 -5.15
CA SER A 242 -0.85 -2.91 -4.41
C SER A 242 -1.19 -4.14 -5.25
N LEU A 243 -1.45 -3.95 -6.55
CA LEU A 243 -1.68 -5.02 -7.51
C LEU A 243 -0.45 -5.94 -7.62
N LEU A 244 0.73 -5.37 -7.85
CA LEU A 244 1.98 -6.12 -7.93
C LEU A 244 2.19 -6.99 -6.70
N ILE A 245 2.10 -6.40 -5.49
CA ILE A 245 2.33 -7.14 -4.25
C ILE A 245 1.24 -8.19 -4.02
N LYS A 246 -0.04 -7.85 -4.24
CA LYS A 246 -1.15 -8.76 -4.01
C LYS A 246 -1.07 -10.00 -4.91
N PHE A 247 -0.78 -9.79 -6.19
CA PHE A 247 -0.66 -10.85 -7.18
C PHE A 247 0.63 -11.65 -6.99
N GLY A 248 1.75 -10.97 -6.72
CA GLY A 248 3.05 -11.58 -6.44
C GLY A 248 3.04 -12.46 -5.19
N VAL A 249 2.40 -12.04 -4.09
CA VAL A 249 2.24 -12.87 -2.89
C VAL A 249 1.46 -14.14 -3.22
N HIS A 250 0.43 -14.05 -4.06
CA HIS A 250 -0.39 -15.19 -4.40
C HIS A 250 0.33 -16.17 -5.35
N ILE A 251 0.78 -15.69 -6.51
CA ILE A 251 1.39 -16.54 -7.55
C ILE A 251 2.83 -16.90 -7.18
N GLY A 252 3.63 -15.92 -6.77
CA GLY A 252 5.05 -16.12 -6.46
C GLY A 252 5.27 -16.86 -5.14
N LEU A 253 4.61 -16.46 -4.05
CA LEU A 253 4.87 -17.04 -2.73
C LEU A 253 3.95 -18.21 -2.39
N PHE A 254 2.63 -18.01 -2.43
CA PHE A 254 1.68 -19.07 -2.07
C PHE A 254 1.71 -20.22 -3.08
N ALA A 255 1.38 -19.98 -4.35
CA ALA A 255 1.40 -21.04 -5.36
C ALA A 255 2.83 -21.58 -5.59
N GLY A 256 3.84 -20.70 -5.53
CA GLY A 256 5.26 -21.09 -5.61
C GLY A 256 5.67 -22.05 -4.49
N SER A 257 5.24 -21.81 -3.25
CA SER A 257 5.55 -22.73 -2.15
C SER A 257 4.82 -24.07 -2.28
N VAL A 258 3.56 -24.08 -2.75
CA VAL A 258 2.84 -25.32 -3.04
C VAL A 258 3.55 -26.13 -4.12
N TYR A 259 4.05 -25.48 -5.17
CA TYR A 259 4.76 -26.13 -6.27
C TYR A 259 6.15 -26.65 -5.89
N ASN A 260 6.93 -25.87 -5.14
CA ASN A 260 8.30 -26.23 -4.81
C ASN A 260 8.42 -27.20 -3.63
N LEU A 261 7.47 -27.15 -2.69
CA LEU A 261 7.56 -27.87 -1.42
C LEU A 261 6.41 -28.88 -1.23
N GLY A 262 5.41 -28.86 -2.12
CA GLY A 262 4.34 -29.83 -2.14
C GLY A 262 4.75 -31.16 -2.75
N THR A 263 3.80 -32.08 -2.71
CA THR A 263 3.88 -33.39 -3.38
C THR A 263 2.85 -33.42 -4.50
N GLU A 264 2.87 -34.47 -5.33
CA GLU A 264 1.91 -34.66 -6.43
C GLU A 264 0.44 -34.45 -6.00
N ARG A 265 0.03 -35.03 -4.87
CA ARG A 265 -1.31 -34.82 -4.29
C ARG A 265 -1.62 -33.35 -4.01
N HIS A 266 -0.63 -32.57 -3.56
CA HIS A 266 -0.80 -31.13 -3.33
C HIS A 266 -0.91 -30.38 -4.67
N HIS A 267 -0.11 -30.78 -5.65
CA HIS A 267 -0.11 -30.18 -6.98
C HIS A 267 -1.46 -30.38 -7.66
N GLU A 268 -1.95 -31.62 -7.74
CA GLU A 268 -3.24 -31.96 -8.33
C GLU A 268 -4.40 -31.22 -7.67
N LYS A 269 -4.38 -31.12 -6.34
CA LYS A 269 -5.49 -30.52 -5.59
C LYS A 269 -5.49 -29.01 -5.64
N TYR A 270 -4.34 -28.36 -5.46
CA TYR A 270 -4.29 -26.92 -5.15
C TYR A 270 -3.72 -26.06 -6.27
N LEU A 271 -2.77 -26.56 -7.07
CA LEU A 271 -2.13 -25.70 -8.09
C LEU A 271 -3.08 -25.25 -9.18
N PRO A 272 -3.95 -26.09 -9.79
CA PRO A 272 -4.90 -25.61 -10.78
C PRO A 272 -5.78 -24.45 -10.26
N GLN A 273 -6.28 -24.57 -9.03
CA GLN A 273 -7.12 -23.56 -8.40
C GLN A 273 -6.31 -22.29 -8.04
N ALA A 274 -5.06 -22.44 -7.56
CA ALA A 274 -4.20 -21.31 -7.25
C ALA A 274 -3.76 -20.56 -8.52
N ILE A 275 -3.37 -21.28 -9.58
CA ILE A 275 -2.97 -20.69 -10.86
C ILE A 275 -4.13 -19.90 -11.48
N ASN A 276 -5.37 -20.40 -11.38
CA ASN A 276 -6.54 -19.68 -11.89
C ASN A 276 -7.11 -18.62 -10.91
N PHE A 277 -6.44 -18.36 -9.78
CA PHE A 277 -6.89 -17.44 -8.73
C PHE A 277 -8.25 -17.83 -8.09
N GLU A 278 -8.67 -19.09 -8.21
CA GLU A 278 -9.90 -19.64 -7.62
C GLU A 278 -9.71 -19.97 -6.13
N LEU A 279 -8.46 -20.24 -5.72
CA LEU A 279 -8.07 -20.42 -4.33
C LEU A 279 -7.05 -19.33 -3.93
N PRO A 280 -7.49 -18.09 -3.62
CA PRO A 280 -6.58 -17.06 -3.20
C PRO A 280 -5.86 -17.46 -1.91
N GLY A 281 -4.56 -17.22 -1.88
CA GLY A 281 -3.71 -17.67 -0.78
C GLY A 281 -2.69 -16.63 -0.32
N CYS A 282 -2.03 -16.94 0.79
CA CYS A 282 -1.00 -16.13 1.40
C CYS A 282 0.21 -16.96 1.88
N PHE A 283 1.31 -16.26 2.18
CA PHE A 283 2.54 -16.83 2.70
C PHE A 283 2.83 -16.26 4.10
N ALA A 284 2.54 -17.05 5.12
CA ALA A 284 2.50 -16.66 6.52
C ALA A 284 3.81 -16.98 7.27
N MET A 285 4.93 -16.39 6.82
CA MET A 285 6.24 -16.59 7.44
C MET A 285 6.47 -15.66 8.63
N THR A 286 6.47 -14.35 8.38
CA THR A 286 6.83 -13.31 9.34
C THR A 286 5.96 -13.34 10.59
N GLU A 287 6.60 -13.19 11.74
CA GLU A 287 5.97 -13.01 13.05
C GLU A 287 6.31 -11.62 13.60
N THR A 288 5.48 -11.08 14.49
CA THR A 288 5.73 -9.77 15.12
C THR A 288 7.13 -9.67 15.74
N GLY A 289 7.63 -10.75 16.34
CA GLY A 289 8.99 -10.83 16.91
C GLY A 289 10.08 -11.27 15.94
N HIS A 290 9.73 -11.83 14.76
CA HIS A 290 10.68 -12.52 13.87
C HIS A 290 10.37 -12.26 12.39
N GLY A 291 11.15 -11.37 11.77
CA GLY A 291 11.18 -11.14 10.32
C GLY A 291 12.46 -11.65 9.67
N SER A 292 13.59 -10.98 9.96
CA SER A 292 14.90 -11.35 9.39
C SER A 292 15.43 -12.69 9.92
N ASN A 293 15.21 -12.98 11.20
CA ASN A 293 15.63 -14.23 11.83
C ASN A 293 14.51 -15.29 11.79
N VAL A 294 14.27 -15.82 10.59
CA VAL A 294 13.25 -16.85 10.34
C VAL A 294 13.53 -18.19 11.02
N ARG A 295 14.77 -18.42 11.51
CA ARG A 295 15.13 -19.66 12.20
C ARG A 295 14.53 -19.75 13.59
N ASP A 296 14.27 -18.61 14.23
CA ASP A 296 13.77 -18.53 15.60
C ASP A 296 12.27 -18.20 15.66
N ILE A 297 11.54 -18.41 14.57
CA ILE A 297 10.08 -18.30 14.60
C ILE A 297 9.50 -19.21 15.69
N GLN A 298 8.47 -18.73 16.36
CA GLN A 298 7.92 -19.34 17.56
C GLN A 298 6.62 -20.12 17.30
N THR A 299 5.95 -19.90 16.16
CA THR A 299 4.81 -20.72 15.77
C THR A 299 5.26 -22.17 15.61
N THR A 300 4.56 -23.09 16.27
CA THR A 300 4.87 -24.53 16.23
C THR A 300 3.83 -25.29 15.42
N ALA A 301 4.26 -26.35 14.73
CA ALA A 301 3.39 -27.43 14.30
C ALA A 301 3.83 -28.74 14.96
N THR A 302 2.96 -29.32 15.79
CA THR A 302 3.21 -30.56 16.51
C THR A 302 2.36 -31.66 15.91
N TYR A 303 2.98 -32.78 15.51
CA TYR A 303 2.24 -33.92 14.97
C TYR A 303 1.55 -34.70 16.10
N ASP A 304 0.24 -34.85 16.01
CA ASP A 304 -0.55 -35.72 16.86
C ASP A 304 -0.77 -37.07 16.15
N LYS A 305 -0.26 -38.14 16.77
CA LYS A 305 -0.31 -39.49 16.23
C LYS A 305 -1.71 -40.11 16.31
N GLU A 306 -2.55 -39.70 17.25
CA GLU A 306 -3.87 -40.28 17.45
C GLU A 306 -4.84 -39.83 16.37
N THR A 307 -4.79 -38.53 16.04
CA THR A 307 -5.61 -37.91 15.00
C THR A 307 -4.94 -37.95 13.61
N GLN A 308 -3.63 -38.20 13.56
CA GLN A 308 -2.79 -38.08 12.37
C GLN A 308 -2.79 -36.66 11.78
N GLU A 309 -2.95 -35.64 12.64
CA GLU A 309 -3.02 -34.23 12.28
C GLU A 309 -1.84 -33.43 12.84
N PHE A 310 -1.65 -32.20 12.33
CA PHE A 310 -0.71 -31.25 12.91
C PHE A 310 -1.46 -30.18 13.70
N ILE A 311 -1.09 -30.01 14.95
CA ILE A 311 -1.61 -28.96 15.83
C ILE A 311 -0.74 -27.73 15.65
N ILE A 312 -1.34 -26.64 15.16
CA ILE A 312 -0.65 -25.37 14.91
C ILE A 312 -0.89 -24.44 16.09
N HIS A 313 0.18 -23.98 16.72
CA HIS A 313 0.07 -23.17 17.93
C HIS A 313 0.98 -21.94 17.87
N THR A 314 0.41 -20.79 18.21
CA THR A 314 1.08 -19.51 18.37
C THR A 314 1.24 -19.26 19.88
N PRO A 315 2.42 -19.51 20.47
CA PRO A 315 2.56 -19.59 21.93
C PRO A 315 2.65 -18.21 22.63
N THR A 316 2.95 -17.15 21.89
CA THR A 316 3.13 -15.80 22.44
C THR A 316 2.55 -14.75 21.50
N PRO A 317 2.23 -13.53 21.98
CA PRO A 317 1.89 -12.41 21.11
C PRO A 317 2.98 -12.07 20.09
N ALA A 318 4.27 -12.27 20.43
CA ALA A 318 5.39 -12.06 19.51
C ALA A 318 5.42 -13.11 18.38
N ALA A 319 4.88 -14.30 18.61
CA ALA A 319 4.75 -15.36 17.62
C ALA A 319 3.59 -15.13 16.63
N ARG A 320 2.78 -14.09 16.84
CA ARG A 320 1.64 -13.78 15.97
C ARG A 320 2.13 -13.47 14.55
N LYS A 321 1.48 -14.05 13.54
CA LYS A 321 1.79 -13.75 12.14
C LYS A 321 1.43 -12.31 11.80
N ASP A 322 2.36 -11.61 11.15
CA ASP A 322 2.23 -10.18 10.86
C ASP A 322 2.78 -9.83 9.48
N TYR A 323 2.24 -8.76 8.88
CA TYR A 323 2.54 -8.35 7.50
C TYR A 323 2.19 -9.40 6.41
N ILE A 324 1.23 -10.27 6.70
CA ILE A 324 0.86 -11.35 5.76
C ILE A 324 -0.08 -10.81 4.68
N GLY A 325 0.48 -10.58 3.49
CA GLY A 325 -0.29 -10.17 2.30
C GLY A 325 -1.46 -11.11 2.03
N ASN A 326 -2.59 -10.58 1.56
CA ASN A 326 -3.88 -11.27 1.35
C ASN A 326 -4.60 -11.80 2.59
N ALA A 327 -3.90 -12.11 3.68
CA ALA A 327 -4.44 -12.80 4.85
C ALA A 327 -5.59 -12.04 5.52
N ALA A 328 -5.53 -10.70 5.49
CA ALA A 328 -6.50 -9.80 6.09
C ALA A 328 -7.94 -10.01 5.56
N LEU A 329 -8.12 -10.14 4.24
CA LEU A 329 -9.47 -10.16 3.64
C LEU A 329 -9.71 -11.27 2.61
N HIS A 330 -8.71 -11.63 1.81
CA HIS A 330 -8.95 -12.38 0.57
C HIS A 330 -8.40 -13.80 0.57
N ALA A 331 -7.31 -14.06 1.32
CA ALA A 331 -6.75 -15.41 1.34
C ALA A 331 -7.68 -16.39 2.05
N GLN A 332 -7.90 -17.53 1.42
CA GLN A 332 -8.62 -18.68 1.96
C GLN A 332 -7.66 -19.77 2.45
N MET A 333 -6.43 -19.79 1.93
CA MET A 333 -5.40 -20.75 2.28
C MET A 333 -4.09 -20.03 2.62
N ALA A 334 -3.40 -20.52 3.66
CA ALA A 334 -2.08 -20.04 4.03
C ALA A 334 -1.04 -21.15 3.88
N THR A 335 0.15 -20.75 3.42
CA THR A 335 1.38 -21.54 3.54
C THR A 335 2.24 -20.96 4.65
N TRP A 336 2.82 -21.75 5.55
CA TRP A 336 3.77 -21.25 6.53
C TRP A 336 4.93 -22.23 6.76
N PRO A 337 6.13 -21.72 7.09
CA PRO A 337 7.26 -22.54 7.50
C PRO A 337 7.11 -23.00 8.96
N ASN A 338 7.53 -24.23 9.26
CA ASN A 338 7.73 -24.71 10.63
C ASN A 338 9.14 -25.29 10.82
N LEU A 339 9.71 -25.03 12.00
CA LEU A 339 10.91 -25.63 12.56
C LEU A 339 10.53 -26.29 13.89
N SER A 340 9.96 -27.51 13.89
CA SER A 340 9.71 -28.19 15.17
C SER A 340 11.04 -28.69 15.77
N SER A 341 11.18 -28.48 17.07
CA SER A 341 12.37 -28.65 17.93
C SER A 341 13.25 -29.90 17.72
N ARG A 342 14.56 -29.68 17.95
CA ARG A 342 15.70 -30.60 18.25
C ARG A 342 15.95 -31.84 17.37
N PHE A 343 15.08 -32.19 16.44
CA PHE A 343 15.26 -33.32 15.50
C PHE A 343 14.87 -32.99 14.04
N SER A 344 14.69 -31.71 13.67
CA SER A 344 14.15 -31.33 12.36
C SER A 344 15.21 -31.10 11.27
N ARG A 345 14.96 -31.75 10.13
CA ARG A 345 15.68 -31.63 8.86
C ARG A 345 15.17 -30.43 8.04
N GLY A 346 15.35 -29.20 8.54
CA GLY A 346 15.10 -27.97 7.77
C GLY A 346 13.66 -27.45 7.79
N ILE A 347 13.42 -26.38 7.02
CA ILE A 347 12.15 -25.64 6.94
C ILE A 347 11.11 -26.46 6.17
N LEU A 348 10.00 -26.82 6.83
CA LEU A 348 8.85 -27.50 6.19
C LEU A 348 7.70 -26.51 5.97
N THR A 349 7.04 -26.56 4.81
CA THR A 349 5.86 -25.73 4.51
C THR A 349 4.56 -26.51 4.66
N TRP A 350 3.57 -25.89 5.31
CA TRP A 350 2.26 -26.49 5.61
C TRP A 350 1.12 -25.69 4.99
N LEU A 351 -0.01 -26.34 4.72
CA LEU A 351 -1.23 -25.71 4.18
C LEU A 351 -2.35 -25.68 5.22
N LYS A 352 -3.01 -24.53 5.41
CA LYS A 352 -4.14 -24.36 6.34
C LYS A 352 -5.21 -23.53 5.69
N VAL A 353 -6.43 -24.07 5.73
CA VAL A 353 -7.64 -23.35 5.39
C VAL A 353 -7.86 -22.31 6.50
N ILE A 354 -7.84 -21.04 6.12
CA ILE A 354 -8.03 -19.90 7.05
C ILE A 354 -9.40 -19.22 6.85
N ARG A 355 -10.14 -19.58 5.79
CA ARG A 355 -11.55 -19.22 5.57
C ARG A 355 -12.29 -20.37 4.87
N PRO A 356 -13.61 -20.51 5.04
CA PRO A 356 -14.38 -21.52 4.31
C PRO A 356 -14.23 -21.37 2.78
N LEU A 357 -14.00 -22.48 2.07
CA LEU A 357 -13.88 -22.51 0.60
C LEU A 357 -15.18 -22.10 -0.11
N SER A 358 -16.32 -22.14 0.60
CA SER A 358 -17.64 -21.73 0.11
C SER A 358 -17.93 -20.24 0.29
N THR A 359 -17.06 -19.48 0.97
CA THR A 359 -17.26 -18.04 1.15
C THR A 359 -17.06 -17.34 -0.19
N PRO A 360 -18.10 -16.70 -0.75
CA PRO A 360 -17.93 -15.90 -1.96
C PRO A 360 -16.87 -14.84 -1.71
N LEU A 361 -16.02 -14.56 -2.69
CA LEU A 361 -15.17 -13.38 -2.71
C LEU A 361 -16.10 -12.15 -2.90
N ARG A 362 -16.81 -11.77 -1.83
CA ARG A 362 -17.80 -10.70 -1.78
C ARG A 362 -17.50 -9.78 -0.59
N PRO A 363 -17.96 -8.51 -0.65
CA PRO A 363 -17.53 -7.46 0.26
C PRO A 363 -17.99 -7.76 1.69
N ILE A 364 -17.07 -7.73 2.65
CA ILE A 364 -17.39 -7.72 4.08
C ILE A 364 -16.85 -6.41 4.67
N LEU A 365 -17.76 -5.56 5.13
CA LEU A 365 -17.49 -4.32 5.85
C LEU A 365 -17.06 -4.63 7.29
N ASN A 366 -15.79 -5.00 7.51
CA ASN A 366 -15.11 -4.71 8.80
C ASN A 366 -13.58 -4.88 8.70
N PRO A 367 -12.76 -3.83 8.91
CA PRO A 367 -11.32 -3.88 8.70
C PRO A 367 -10.54 -3.88 10.03
N SER A 368 -10.46 -5.03 10.70
CA SER A 368 -9.38 -5.29 11.66
C SER A 368 -8.91 -6.72 11.45
N SER A 369 -7.68 -6.92 10.99
CA SER A 369 -7.14 -8.27 10.85
C SER A 369 -5.66 -8.29 11.14
N SER A 370 -5.39 -8.36 12.43
CA SER A 370 -4.46 -9.32 12.98
C SER A 370 -4.97 -10.75 12.75
N ILE A 371 -4.13 -11.69 12.29
CA ILE A 371 -4.45 -13.12 12.42
C ILE A 371 -3.88 -13.57 13.77
N GLU A 372 -4.75 -13.76 14.75
CA GLU A 372 -4.47 -14.62 15.90
C GLU A 372 -4.80 -16.06 15.49
N MET A 373 -3.83 -16.98 15.61
CA MET A 373 -4.08 -18.41 15.38
C MET A 373 -4.54 -19.13 16.66
N GLU A 374 -5.14 -18.41 17.61
CA GLU A 374 -5.87 -19.03 18.71
C GLU A 374 -7.33 -19.27 18.28
N GLY A 375 -7.79 -20.53 18.34
CA GLY A 375 -9.22 -20.83 18.36
C GLY A 375 -9.95 -21.10 17.04
N MET A 376 -9.29 -21.28 15.89
CA MET A 376 -9.97 -21.78 14.68
C MET A 376 -9.99 -23.32 14.65
N MET A 377 -10.73 -23.93 15.57
CA MET A 377 -11.32 -25.25 15.30
C MET A 377 -12.41 -25.03 14.26
N ALA A 378 -12.33 -25.69 13.10
CA ALA A 378 -13.50 -25.81 12.24
C ALA A 378 -14.43 -26.87 12.85
N PRO A 379 -15.63 -26.53 13.35
CA PRO A 379 -16.67 -27.52 13.51
C PRO A 379 -17.29 -27.78 12.14
N SER A 380 -17.52 -29.05 11.83
CA SER A 380 -18.45 -29.53 10.80
C SER A 380 -18.05 -29.36 9.32
N LEU A 381 -17.39 -30.39 8.78
CA LEU A 381 -17.85 -31.02 7.54
C LEU A 381 -18.13 -32.51 7.83
N LEU A 382 -19.40 -32.78 8.12
CA LEU A 382 -20.15 -34.03 7.96
C LEU A 382 -19.43 -35.37 8.22
N ARG A 383 -19.78 -35.98 9.36
CA ARG A 383 -19.75 -37.45 9.53
C ARG A 383 -20.76 -38.09 8.58
N MET A 384 -20.32 -39.09 7.80
CA MET A 384 -20.93 -40.42 7.68
C MET A 384 -20.08 -41.28 6.75
N GLY A 385 -19.72 -42.50 7.18
CA GLY A 385 -19.27 -43.56 6.28
C GLY A 385 -17.91 -44.18 6.59
N THR A 386 -17.91 -45.12 7.52
CA THR A 386 -17.05 -46.33 7.59
C THR A 386 -15.52 -46.22 7.46
N ARG A 387 -14.88 -46.71 8.54
CA ARG A 387 -13.47 -47.11 8.69
C ARG A 387 -12.81 -47.58 7.39
N LYS A 388 -11.66 -47.00 7.06
CA LYS A 388 -10.46 -47.75 6.67
C LYS A 388 -9.24 -47.04 7.23
N ALA A 389 -8.54 -47.74 8.13
CA ALA A 389 -7.25 -47.38 8.66
C ALA A 389 -6.23 -47.27 7.52
N TRP A 390 -5.32 -46.30 7.60
CA TRP A 390 -4.14 -46.24 6.74
C TRP A 390 -2.91 -45.94 7.61
N THR A 391 -2.10 -46.99 7.76
CA THR A 391 -0.70 -47.02 8.18
C THR A 391 0.20 -46.78 6.96
N PRO A 392 1.46 -46.36 7.18
CA PRO A 392 2.08 -45.13 6.67
C PRO A 392 2.23 -45.02 5.15
#